data_AF-A0A949YZF5-F1
#
_entry.id   AF-A0A949YZF5-F1
#
_cell.length_a   1.000
_cell.length_b   1.000
_cell.length_c   1.000
_cell.angle_alpha   90.00
_cell.angle_beta   90.00
_cell.angle_gamma   90.00
#
_symmetry.space_group_name_H-M   'P 1'
#
loop_
_entity.id
_entity.type
_entity.pdbx_description
1 polymer ?
#
loop_
_entity_poly.entity_id
_entity_poly.type
_entity_poly.pdbx_seq_one_letter_code
_entity_poly.pdbx_strand_id
1 'polypeptide(L)' 'MPLTDLPEIDDLLAKWGAGDREALRSLIPMIYQELRKVARQQLRRAPSGTLQTTALVH' A
#
# COMPACT_ATOMS: atom_id res chain seq x y z
N MET A 1 -9.82 5.64 -11.67
CA MET A 1 -8.89 4.52 -11.50
C MET A 1 -9.69 3.26 -11.76
N PRO A 2 -9.51 2.56 -12.90
CA PRO A 2 -10.34 1.39 -13.18
C PRO A 2 -9.90 0.22 -12.29
N LEU A 3 -10.87 -0.54 -11.78
CA LEU A 3 -10.74 -1.69 -10.89
C LEU A 3 -10.13 -2.95 -11.57
N THR A 4 -9.28 -2.78 -12.58
CA THR A 4 -8.75 -3.89 -13.40
C THR A 4 -7.58 -4.66 -12.78
N ASP A 5 -7.00 -4.19 -11.68
CA ASP A 5 -5.92 -4.89 -10.94
C ASP A 5 -6.42 -5.89 -9.87
N LEU A 6 -7.71 -5.88 -9.54
CA LEU A 6 -8.29 -6.87 -8.61
C LEU A 6 -8.08 -8.33 -9.04
N PRO A 7 -8.32 -8.73 -10.31
CA PRO A 7 -8.07 -10.11 -10.73
C PRO A 7 -6.59 -10.51 -10.60
N GLU A 8 -5.64 -9.57 -10.72
CA GLU A 8 -4.22 -9.85 -10.51
C GLU A 8 -3.91 -10.07 -9.02
N ILE A 9 -4.50 -9.27 -8.14
CA ILE A 9 -4.37 -9.44 -6.68
C ILE A 9 -5.03 -10.74 -6.20
N ASP A 10 -6.25 -11.03 -6.67
CA ASP A 10 -6.97 -12.26 -6.33
C ASP A 10 -6.20 -13.52 -6.78
N ASP A 11 -5.63 -13.52 -7.98
CA ASP A 11 -4.80 -14.62 -8.49
C ASP A 11 -3.51 -14.79 -7.67
N LEU A 12 -2.84 -13.69 -7.34
CA LEU A 12 -1.65 -13.72 -6.48
C LEU A 12 -1.96 -14.22 -5.06
N LEU A 13 -3.12 -13.85 -4.49
CA LEU A 13 -3.56 -14.35 -3.19
C LEU A 13 -3.88 -15.84 -3.23
N ALA A 14 -4.54 -16.31 -4.29
CA ALA A 14 -4.83 -17.73 -4.50
C ALA A 14 -3.53 -18.55 -4.64
N LYS A 15 -2.56 -18.07 -5.42
CA LYS A 15 -1.23 -18.69 -5.58
C LYS A 15 -0.46 -18.73 -4.27
N TRP A 16 -0.48 -17.65 -3.51
CA TRP A 16 0.14 -17.62 -2.19
C TRP A 16 -0.51 -18.61 -1.22
N GLY A 17 -1.85 -18.71 -1.22
CA GLY A 17 -2.59 -19.72 -0.44
C GLY A 17 -2.25 -21.16 -0.82
N ALA A 18 -1.85 -21.39 -2.08
CA ALA A 18 -1.34 -22.67 -2.58
C ALA A 18 0.14 -22.92 -2.22
N GLY A 19 0.81 -22.00 -1.52
CA GLY A 19 2.21 -22.14 -1.07
C GLY A 19 3.24 -21.46 -1.98
N ASP A 20 2.81 -20.71 -3.00
CA ASP A 20 3.71 -19.99 -3.89
C ASP A 20 4.32 -18.76 -3.19
N ARG A 21 5.61 -18.83 -2.88
CA ARG A 21 6.35 -17.75 -2.22
C ARG A 21 6.67 -16.60 -3.16
N GLU A 22 6.68 -16.80 -4.47
CA GLU A 22 6.91 -15.74 -5.45
C GLU A 22 5.67 -14.85 -5.59
N ALA A 23 4.48 -15.42 -5.40
CA ALA A 23 3.25 -14.66 -5.29
C ALA A 23 3.29 -13.68 -4.10
N LEU A 24 3.84 -14.11 -2.95
CA LEU A 24 4.05 -13.22 -1.80
C LEU A 24 5.01 -12.07 -2.13
N ARG A 25 6.12 -12.34 -2.84
CA ARG A 25 7.08 -11.29 -3.25
C ARG A 25 6.42 -10.22 -4.12
N SER A 26 5.43 -10.61 -4.92
CA SER A 26 4.68 -9.70 -5.79
C SER A 26 3.59 -8.93 -5.03
N LEU A 27 2.97 -9.55 -4.02
CA LEU A 27 1.95 -8.91 -3.17
C LEU A 27 2.51 -7.83 -2.23
N ILE A 28 3.68 -8.07 -1.63
CA ILE A 28 4.30 -7.14 -0.66
C ILE A 28 4.41 -5.69 -1.18
N PRO A 29 4.98 -5.42 -2.37
CA PRO A 29 5.09 -4.04 -2.87
C PRO A 29 3.71 -3.41 -3.14
N MET A 30 2.72 -4.17 -3.60
CA MET A 30 1.37 -3.66 -3.87
C MET A 30 0.67 -3.20 -2.58
N ILE A 31 0.75 -4.02 -1.53
CA ILE A 31 0.20 -3.69 -0.19
C ILE A 31 0.88 -2.42 0.36
N TYR A 32 2.20 -2.32 0.24
CA TYR A 32 2.94 -1.13 0.69
C TYR A 32 2.54 0.14 -0.06
N GLN A 33 2.27 0.08 -1.36
CA GLN A 33 1.81 1.24 -2.14
C GLN A 33 0.44 1.74 -1.65
N GLU A 34 -0.50 0.83 -1.42
CA GLU A 34 -1.83 1.22 -0.93
C GLU A 34 -1.76 1.74 0.51
N LEU A 35 -0.96 1.13 1.40
CA LEU A 35 -0.73 1.66 2.74
C LEU A 35 -0.13 3.07 2.69
N ARG A 36 0.87 3.31 1.83
CA ARG A 36 1.49 4.63 1.65
C ARG A 36 0.49 5.65 1.12
N LYS A 37 -0.40 5.27 0.22
CA LYS A 37 -1.45 6.12 -0.34
C LYS A 37 -2.47 6.50 0.73
N VAL A 38 -2.90 5.54 1.56
CA VAL A 38 -3.78 5.80 2.71
C VAL A 38 -3.08 6.75 3.69
N ALA A 39 -1.82 6.49 4.05
CA ALA A 39 -1.05 7.34 4.95
C ALA A 39 -0.94 8.79 4.41
N ARG A 40 -0.64 8.97 3.12
CA ARG A 40 -0.62 10.30 2.48
C ARG A 40 -1.98 10.97 2.50
N GLN A 41 -3.06 10.22 2.25
CA GLN A 41 -4.41 10.77 2.29
C GLN A 41 -4.79 11.22 3.71
N GLN A 42 -4.43 10.44 4.72
CA GLN A 42 -4.62 10.76 6.13
C GLN A 42 -3.83 12.02 6.53
N LEU A 43 -2.56 12.13 6.11
CA LEU A 43 -1.74 13.33 6.35
C LEU A 43 -2.31 14.58 5.66
N ARG A 44 -2.88 14.44 4.45
CA ARG A 44 -3.54 15.54 3.74
C ARG A 44 -4.87 15.95 4.38
N ARG A 45 -5.53 15.02 5.08
CA ARG A 45 -6.80 15.26 5.80
C ARG A 45 -6.57 15.75 7.24
N ALA A 46 -5.35 15.63 7.76
CA ALA A 46 -5.00 16.21 9.05
C ALA A 46 -5.13 17.74 8.95
N PRO A 47 -5.86 18.39 9.88
CA PRO A 47 -5.98 19.84 9.89
C PRO A 47 -4.57 20.47 9.96
N SER A 48 -4.33 21.42 9.07
CA SER A 48 -3.09 22.13 8.83
C SER A 48 -2.61 22.88 10.07
N GLY A 49 -2.02 22.17 11.02
CA GLY A 49 -1.57 22.77 12.27
C GLY A 49 -0.53 22.02 13.10
N THR A 50 -0.10 20.79 12.76
CA THR A 50 0.89 20.10 13.62
C THR A 50 1.78 19.06 12.96
N LEU A 51 2.31 19.35 11.76
CA LEU A 51 3.54 18.72 11.31
C LEU A 51 4.44 19.80 10.72
N GLN A 52 5.09 20.55 11.60
CA GLN A 52 6.25 21.32 11.19
C GLN A 52 7.27 20.35 10.61
N THR A 53 7.56 20.56 9.33
CA THR A 53 8.41 19.79 8.41
C THR A 53 9.86 19.56 8.92
N THR A 54 10.21 20.06 10.10
CA THR A 54 11.52 19.94 10.74
C THR A 54 11.67 18.72 11.65
N ALA A 55 10.61 17.98 11.99
CA ALA A 55 10.72 16.77 12.81
C ALA A 55 11.10 15.50 12.01
N LEU A 56 11.19 15.59 10.68
CA LEU A 56 11.43 14.43 9.79
C LEU A 56 12.86 14.36 9.24
N VAL A 57 13.78 15.20 9.75
CA VAL A 57 15.20 15.18 9.36
C VAL A 57 16.08 15.38 10.60
N HIS A 58 16.13 14.38 11.48
CA HIS A 58 17.28 14.10 12.35
C HIS A 58 17.32 12.61 12.69
#